data_AF-A0A383BQI4-F1
#
_entry.id   AF-A0A383BQI4-F1
#
_cell.length_a   1.000
_cell.length_b   1.000
_cell.length_c   1.000
_cell.angle_alpha   90.00
_cell.angle_beta   90.00
_cell.angle_gamma   90.00
#
_symmetry.space_group_name_H-M   'P 1'
#
loop_
_entity.id
_entity.type
_entity.pdbx_description
1 polymer ?
#
loop_
_entity_poly.entity_id
_entity_poly.type
_entity_poly.pdbx_seq_one_letter_code
_entity_poly.pdbx_strand_id
1 'polypeptide(L)'
;MKFSHKQIILVLTILETGCSQKGKVTIMDNGLVMEDLVVGEGAEAQDFNKVVVNYTGKLEDGSVFDSSLKPGSGPFTFTLGVGSVIKGWDMGVKGMKVGGK
;
A
#
# COMPACT_ATOMS: atom_id res chain seq x y z
N MET A 1 39.38 8.94 -50.73
CA MET A 1 38.03 9.11 -50.14
C MET A 1 38.08 8.65 -48.68
N LYS A 2 37.63 9.48 -47.74
CA LYS A 2 37.94 9.44 -46.31
C LYS A 2 37.16 8.34 -45.56
N PHE A 3 37.87 7.44 -44.87
CA PHE A 3 37.33 6.59 -43.80
C PHE A 3 37.43 7.34 -42.47
N SER A 4 36.32 7.51 -41.74
CA SER A 4 36.28 8.16 -40.43
C SER A 4 35.76 7.18 -39.37
N HIS A 5 36.64 6.83 -38.44
CA HIS A 5 36.35 6.19 -37.16
C HIS A 5 35.54 7.10 -36.24
N LYS A 6 34.47 6.61 -35.59
CA LYS A 6 34.07 6.97 -34.21
C LYS A 6 33.21 5.85 -33.57
N GLN A 7 33.81 5.13 -32.60
CA GLN A 7 33.25 4.68 -31.30
C GLN A 7 31.93 3.86 -31.35
N ILE A 8 31.89 2.53 -31.18
CA ILE A 8 32.04 1.79 -29.90
C ILE A 8 31.58 2.62 -28.69
N ILE A 9 30.28 2.60 -28.38
CA ILE A 9 29.77 2.80 -27.01
C ILE A 9 28.67 1.78 -26.76
N LEU A 10 29.08 0.77 -25.98
CA LEU A 10 28.28 -0.15 -25.19
C LEU A 10 27.24 0.62 -24.38
N VAL A 11 25.96 0.59 -24.77
CA VAL A 11 24.87 1.04 -23.90
C VAL A 11 24.37 -0.17 -23.13
N LEU A 12 25.06 -0.43 -22.02
CA LEU A 12 24.60 -1.25 -20.92
C LEU A 12 23.41 -0.51 -20.27
N THR A 13 22.19 -0.79 -20.71
CA THR A 13 20.98 -0.28 -20.04
C THR A 13 20.80 -1.04 -18.73
N ILE A 14 21.46 -0.52 -17.70
CA ILE A 14 21.14 -0.80 -16.29
C ILE A 14 19.70 -0.33 -16.10
N LEU A 15 18.76 -1.27 -16.01
CA LEU A 15 17.42 -1.00 -15.49
C LEU A 15 17.40 -1.27 -13.99
N GLU A 16 18.26 -0.59 -13.25
CA GLU A 16 18.07 -0.42 -11.81
C GLU A 16 17.06 0.71 -11.64
N THR A 17 15.77 0.35 -11.58
CA THR A 17 14.79 1.23 -10.96
C THR A 17 14.38 0.62 -9.63
N GLY A 18 15.31 0.62 -8.69
CA GLY A 18 14.98 0.49 -7.27
C GLY A 18 14.20 1.73 -6.87
N CYS A 19 12.88 1.72 -7.07
CA CYS A 19 12.05 2.85 -6.66
C CYS A 19 11.76 2.73 -5.17
N SER A 20 12.51 3.47 -4.35
CA SER A 20 12.11 3.77 -2.98
C SER A 20 10.89 4.69 -3.05
N GLN A 21 9.70 4.10 -2.99
CA GLN A 21 8.43 4.82 -2.99
C GLN A 21 8.21 5.42 -1.60
N LYS A 22 8.46 6.73 -1.46
CA LYS A 22 8.05 7.51 -0.29
C LYS A 22 6.53 7.67 -0.32
N GLY A 23 5.88 7.49 0.83
CA GLY A 23 4.46 7.21 0.91
C GLY A 23 3.52 8.22 0.25
N LYS A 24 2.55 7.71 -0.49
CA LYS A 24 1.56 8.51 -1.21
C LYS A 24 0.44 8.90 -0.23
N VAL A 25 0.35 10.18 0.12
CA VAL A 25 -0.76 10.71 0.91
C VAL A 25 -1.95 11.03 -0.01
N THR A 26 -3.13 10.54 0.35
CA THR A 26 -4.40 10.82 -0.33
C THR A 26 -5.41 11.39 0.67
N ILE A 27 -5.97 12.56 0.35
CA ILE A 27 -7.03 13.20 1.14
C ILE A 27 -8.33 13.06 0.36
N MET A 28 -9.34 12.47 0.97
CA MET A 28 -10.66 12.28 0.37
C MET A 28 -11.60 13.41 0.78
N ASP A 29 -12.63 13.68 -0.05
CA ASP A 29 -13.60 14.76 0.19
C ASP A 29 -14.38 14.62 1.51
N ASN A 30 -14.45 13.42 2.07
CA ASN A 30 -15.12 13.13 3.34
C ASN A 30 -14.21 13.31 4.57
N GLY A 31 -12.99 13.81 4.39
CA GLY A 31 -12.01 14.01 5.45
C GLY A 31 -11.19 12.77 5.83
N LEU A 32 -11.39 11.63 5.16
CA LEU A 32 -10.49 10.48 5.33
C LEU A 32 -9.13 10.81 4.71
N VAL A 33 -8.07 10.62 5.50
CA VAL A 33 -6.68 10.76 5.07
C VAL A 33 -6.03 9.38 5.09
N MET A 34 -5.31 9.08 4.01
CA MET A 34 -4.57 7.83 3.86
C MET A 34 -3.15 8.12 3.45
N GLU A 35 -2.23 7.29 3.90
CA GLU A 35 -0.83 7.29 3.47
C GLU A 35 -0.40 5.85 3.26
N ASP A 36 0.04 5.52 2.04
CA ASP A 36 0.69 4.24 1.76
C ASP A 36 2.12 4.30 2.30
N LEU A 37 2.40 3.72 3.46
CA LEU A 37 3.77 3.62 3.99
C LEU A 37 4.59 2.61 3.19
N VAL A 38 3.94 1.54 2.71
CA VAL A 38 4.49 0.55 1.80
C VAL A 38 3.43 0.21 0.76
N VAL A 39 3.76 0.36 -0.51
CA VAL A 39 2.87 -0.08 -1.61
C VAL A 39 3.07 -1.58 -1.83
N GLY A 40 2.00 -2.36 -1.69
CA GLY A 40 2.04 -3.79 -1.95
C GLY A 40 2.24 -4.14 -3.43
N GLU A 41 2.76 -5.32 -3.70
CA GLU A 41 2.99 -5.84 -5.06
C GLU A 41 1.96 -6.88 -5.49
N GLY A 42 1.12 -7.34 -4.55
CA GLY A 42 0.12 -8.36 -4.83
C GLY A 42 -1.19 -7.81 -5.40
N ALA A 43 -2.23 -8.65 -5.35
CA ALA A 43 -3.56 -8.30 -5.85
C ALA A 43 -4.13 -7.06 -5.15
N GLU A 44 -4.83 -6.23 -5.91
CA GLU A 44 -5.54 -5.06 -5.41
C GLU A 44 -6.84 -5.47 -4.70
N ALA A 45 -7.14 -4.82 -3.58
CA ALA A 45 -8.36 -5.04 -2.82
C ALA A 45 -9.55 -4.32 -3.48
N GLN A 46 -10.55 -5.11 -3.88
CA GLN A 46 -11.76 -4.66 -4.56
C GLN A 46 -13.01 -5.03 -3.75
N ASP A 47 -14.14 -4.41 -4.09
CA ASP A 47 -15.42 -4.73 -3.44
C ASP A 47 -15.72 -6.23 -3.52
N PHE A 48 -16.36 -6.75 -2.47
CA PHE A 48 -16.71 -8.16 -2.29
C PHE A 48 -15.53 -9.12 -2.09
N ASN A 49 -14.28 -8.67 -2.16
CA ASN A 49 -13.14 -9.50 -1.79
C ASN A 49 -13.15 -9.79 -0.29
N LYS A 50 -12.74 -11.00 0.07
CA LYS A 50 -12.37 -11.34 1.45
C LYS A 50 -10.95 -10.85 1.70
N VAL A 51 -10.79 -9.87 2.59
CA VAL A 51 -9.51 -9.26 2.92
C VAL A 51 -9.07 -9.70 4.32
N VAL A 52 -7.78 -9.97 4.47
CA VAL A 52 -7.15 -10.32 5.75
C VAL A 52 -6.09 -9.26 6.05
N VAL A 53 -6.19 -8.60 7.20
CA VAL A 53 -5.28 -7.51 7.57
C VAL A 53 -4.70 -7.68 8.96
N ASN A 54 -3.45 -7.21 9.10
CA ASN A 54 -2.93 -6.82 10.40
C ASN A 54 -3.16 -5.33 10.61
N TYR A 55 -3.55 -4.93 11.82
CA TYR A 55 -3.85 -3.54 12.13
C TYR A 55 -3.47 -3.17 13.55
N THR A 56 -3.31 -1.87 13.79
CA THR A 56 -3.20 -1.27 15.12
C THR A 56 -3.93 0.05 15.10
N GLY A 57 -5.02 0.15 15.87
CA GLY A 57 -5.79 1.37 16.06
C GLY A 57 -5.25 2.18 17.22
N LYS A 58 -5.00 3.47 16.99
CA LYS A 58 -4.53 4.43 17.99
C LYS A 58 -5.42 5.67 18.01
N LEU A 59 -5.55 6.28 19.18
CA LEU A 59 -6.12 7.62 19.34
C LEU A 59 -5.05 8.68 19.07
N GLU A 60 -5.46 9.95 18.98
CA GLU A 60 -4.56 11.09 18.70
C GLU A 60 -3.49 11.29 19.78
N ASP A 61 -3.78 10.88 21.02
CA ASP A 61 -2.83 10.88 22.13
C ASP A 61 -1.80 9.74 22.06
N GLY A 62 -1.91 8.86 21.05
CA GLY A 62 -1.04 7.71 20.82
C GLY A 62 -1.45 6.44 21.56
N SER A 63 -2.48 6.48 22.41
CA SER A 63 -2.98 5.30 23.11
C SER A 63 -3.57 4.28 22.11
N VAL A 64 -3.18 3.01 22.27
CA VAL A 64 -3.68 1.91 21.43
C VAL A 64 -5.00 1.42 22.00
N PHE A 65 -6.09 1.57 21.26
CA PHE A 65 -7.37 0.99 21.67
C PHE A 65 -7.51 -0.46 21.20
N ASP A 66 -6.98 -0.81 20.02
CA ASP A 66 -6.96 -2.20 19.57
C ASP A 66 -5.81 -2.54 18.60
N SER A 67 -5.41 -3.81 18.54
CA SER A 67 -4.35 -4.29 17.65
C SER A 67 -4.42 -5.81 17.45
N SER A 68 -4.29 -6.24 16.19
CA SER A 68 -4.20 -7.67 15.84
C SER A 68 -2.84 -8.28 16.18
N LEU A 69 -1.84 -7.47 16.54
CA LEU A 69 -0.46 -7.88 16.81
C LEU A 69 -0.22 -8.20 18.30
N LYS A 70 -1.25 -8.11 19.15
CA LYS A 70 -1.18 -8.47 20.57
C LYS A 70 -0.95 -9.99 20.72
N PRO A 71 -0.23 -10.45 21.76
CA PRO A 71 -0.09 -11.88 22.03
C PRO A 71 -1.45 -12.57 22.18
N GLY A 72 -1.65 -13.68 21.47
CA GLY A 72 -2.92 -14.42 21.47
C GLY A 72 -4.00 -13.86 20.54
N SER A 73 -3.73 -12.77 19.82
CA SER A 73 -4.57 -12.25 18.73
C SER A 73 -4.08 -12.73 17.36
N GLY A 74 -4.87 -12.46 16.32
CA GLY A 74 -4.53 -12.81 14.94
C GLY A 74 -5.12 -11.82 13.93
N PRO A 75 -4.78 -11.97 12.64
CA PRO A 75 -5.26 -11.10 11.58
C PRO A 75 -6.79 -11.03 11.53
N PHE A 76 -7.32 -9.84 11.24
CA PHE A 76 -8.76 -9.64 11.09
C PHE A 76 -9.19 -9.88 9.65
N THR A 77 -10.29 -10.60 9.49
CA THR A 77 -10.85 -10.96 8.18
C THR A 77 -12.23 -10.36 8.01
N PHE A 78 -12.46 -9.70 6.89
CA PHE A 78 -13.76 -9.13 6.55
C PHE A 78 -14.00 -9.12 5.04
N THR A 79 -15.24 -8.85 4.62
CA THR A 79 -15.59 -8.65 3.22
C THR A 79 -15.64 -7.16 2.93
N LEU A 80 -14.88 -6.71 1.93
CA LEU A 80 -14.73 -5.28 1.62
C LEU A 80 -15.98 -4.72 0.91
N GLY A 81 -16.41 -3.52 1.29
CA GLY A 81 -17.42 -2.75 0.55
C GLY A 81 -18.87 -3.18 0.80
N VAL A 82 -19.10 -4.05 1.78
CA VAL A 82 -20.45 -4.53 2.15
C VAL A 82 -21.00 -3.89 3.43
N GLY A 83 -20.29 -2.91 4.02
CA GLY A 83 -20.69 -2.29 5.29
C GLY A 83 -20.46 -3.17 6.52
N SER A 84 -19.53 -4.13 6.44
CA SER A 84 -19.20 -5.03 7.57
C SER A 84 -18.26 -4.40 8.60
N VAL A 85 -17.63 -3.28 8.25
CA VAL A 85 -16.67 -2.53 9.06
C VAL A 85 -17.04 -1.04 9.07
N ILE A 86 -16.33 -0.25 9.87
CA ILE A 86 -16.51 1.21 9.86
C ILE A 86 -16.24 1.79 8.46
N LYS A 87 -16.97 2.85 8.09
CA LYS A 87 -16.91 3.44 6.74
C LYS A 87 -15.50 3.81 6.29
N GLY A 88 -14.66 4.29 7.22
CA GLY A 88 -13.27 4.62 6.91
C GLY A 88 -12.46 3.41 6.41
N TRP A 89 -12.75 2.20 6.90
CA TRP A 89 -12.10 0.99 6.42
C TRP A 89 -12.63 0.55 5.05
N ASP A 90 -13.95 0.57 4.85
CA ASP A 90 -14.54 0.21 3.56
C ASP A 90 -14.05 1.11 2.43
N MET A 91 -13.81 2.39 2.71
CA MET A 91 -13.24 3.33 1.75
C MET A 91 -11.73 3.21 1.66
N GLY A 92 -11.03 3.07 2.79
CA GLY A 92 -9.59 3.21 2.82
C GLY A 92 -8.80 1.96 2.43
N VAL A 93 -9.38 0.78 2.62
CA VAL A 93 -8.74 -0.48 2.19
C VAL A 93 -8.92 -0.71 0.69
N LYS A 94 -9.92 -0.08 0.07
CA LYS A 94 -10.18 -0.20 -1.36
C LYS A 94 -9.02 0.39 -2.16
N GLY A 95 -8.47 -0.40 -3.08
CA GLY A 95 -7.31 -0.02 -3.89
C GLY A 95 -5.95 -0.32 -3.23
N MET A 96 -5.91 -0.70 -1.95
CA MET A 96 -4.68 -1.21 -1.34
C MET A 96 -4.28 -2.52 -1.99
N LYS A 97 -2.97 -2.79 -2.09
CA LYS A 97 -2.43 -4.04 -2.62
C LYS A 97 -1.95 -4.97 -1.52
N VAL A 98 -2.07 -6.28 -1.74
CA VAL A 98 -1.52 -7.29 -0.83
C VAL A 98 -0.02 -7.04 -0.59
N GLY A 99 0.38 -7.07 0.67
CA GLY A 99 1.73 -6.73 1.13
C GLY A 99 1.94 -5.24 1.41
N GLY A 100 0.94 -4.40 1.16
CA GLY A 100 0.98 -2.98 1.50
C GLY A 100 0.76 -2.68 2.98
N LYS A 101 1.14 -1.47 3.39
CA LYS A 101 0.99 -0.96 4.76
C LYS A 101 0.64 0.52 4.72
#